data_AF-A0A965KS32-F1
#
_entry.id   AF-A0A965KS32-F1
#
_cell.length_a   1.000
_cell.length_b   1.000
_cell.length_c   1.000
_cell.angle_alpha   90.00
_cell.angle_beta   90.00
_cell.angle_gamma   90.00
#
_symmetry.space_group_name_H-M   'P 1'
#
loop_
_entity.id
_entity.type
_entity.pdbx_description
1 polymer ?
#
loop_
_entity_poly.entity_id
_entity_poly.type
_entity_poly.pdbx_seq_one_letter_code
_entity_poly.pdbx_strand_id
1 'polypeptide(L)'
;MTQSNQPIGAYAVIQWLDSNEEGDGYYFSFGEYNEDNDPDHDSFGVRDDDIFFYCDGEHELKSYLTKGSEDFVVIAYDLAYKE
;
A
#
# COMPACT_ATOMS: atom_id res chain seq x y z
N MET A 1 -17.81 19.19 -12.14
CA MET A 1 -16.75 18.25 -12.53
C MET A 1 -16.61 17.31 -11.35
N THR A 2 -16.94 16.03 -11.51
CA THR A 2 -16.66 15.03 -10.47
C THR A 2 -15.15 14.87 -10.42
N GLN A 3 -14.50 15.45 -9.42
CA GLN A 3 -13.12 15.08 -9.09
C GLN A 3 -13.17 13.60 -8.76
N SER A 4 -12.64 12.76 -9.64
CA SER A 4 -12.29 11.40 -9.28
C SER A 4 -11.19 11.53 -8.24
N ASN A 5 -11.50 11.36 -6.95
CA ASN A 5 -10.46 11.28 -5.92
C ASN A 5 -9.55 10.12 -6.33
N GLN A 6 -8.30 10.43 -6.70
CA GLN A 6 -7.29 9.42 -6.95
C GLN A 6 -6.96 8.76 -5.60
N PRO A 7 -6.92 7.42 -5.52
CA PRO A 7 -6.50 6.77 -4.29
C PRO A 7 -5.04 7.11 -3.99
N ILE A 8 -4.73 7.28 -2.71
CA ILE A 8 -3.38 7.55 -2.20
C ILE A 8 -2.69 6.29 -1.68
N GLY A 9 -3.43 5.18 -1.58
CA GLY A 9 -2.96 3.90 -1.10
C GLY A 9 -4.11 2.92 -0.94
N ALA A 10 -3.86 1.84 -0.19
CA ALA A 10 -4.87 0.86 0.19
C ALA A 10 -4.55 0.21 1.54
N TYR A 11 -5.58 -0.07 2.33
CA TYR A 11 -5.45 -0.98 3.47
C TYR A 11 -5.72 -2.39 2.98
N ALA A 12 -4.80 -3.31 3.23
CA ALA A 12 -4.84 -4.67 2.73
C ALA A 12 -4.83 -5.72 3.85
N VAL A 13 -5.41 -6.86 3.52
CA VAL A 13 -5.22 -8.12 4.21
C VAL A 13 -4.19 -8.91 3.42
N ILE A 14 -3.12 -9.35 4.10
CA ILE A 14 -2.07 -10.16 3.49
C ILE A 14 -2.02 -11.54 4.14
N GLN A 15 -1.49 -12.51 3.41
CA GLN A 15 -1.07 -13.80 3.96
C GLN A 15 0.44 -13.95 3.83
N TRP A 16 1.12 -14.20 4.94
CA TRP A 16 2.55 -14.53 4.95
C TRP A 16 2.79 -15.92 4.35
N LEU A 17 3.73 -16.03 3.40
CA LEU A 17 3.93 -17.26 2.64
C LEU A 17 4.66 -18.36 3.42
N ASP A 18 5.51 -17.98 4.38
CA ASP A 18 6.28 -18.92 5.21
C ASP A 18 5.38 -19.59 6.27
N SER A 19 4.60 -18.80 6.99
CA SER A 19 3.79 -19.28 8.12
C SER A 19 2.31 -19.53 7.76
N ASN A 20 1.87 -19.10 6.57
CA ASN A 20 0.47 -19.16 6.14
C ASN A 20 -0.49 -18.43 7.10
N GLU A 21 0.02 -17.43 7.81
CA GLU A 21 -0.74 -16.56 8.72
C GLU A 21 -1.27 -15.35 7.96
N GLU A 22 -2.51 -14.97 8.27
CA GLU A 22 -3.15 -13.77 7.71
C GLU A 22 -3.01 -12.60 8.69
N GLY A 23 -2.85 -11.39 8.16
CA GLY A 23 -2.93 -10.18 8.96
C GLY A 23 -3.62 -9.05 8.19
N ASP A 24 -4.35 -8.22 8.94
CA ASP A 24 -5.13 -7.09 8.43
C ASP A 24 -4.53 -5.74 8.83
N GLY A 25 -4.95 -4.68 8.15
CA GLY A 25 -4.56 -3.31 8.48
C GLY A 25 -3.21 -2.88 7.92
N TYR A 26 -2.63 -3.65 6.99
CA TYR A 26 -1.38 -3.26 6.33
C TYR A 26 -1.64 -2.17 5.29
N TYR A 27 -0.99 -1.03 5.45
CA TYR A 27 -1.16 0.09 4.52
C TYR A 27 -0.13 0.03 3.39
N PHE A 28 -0.63 -0.02 2.16
CA PHE A 28 0.16 0.06 0.94
C PHE A 28 0.08 1.49 0.41
N SER A 29 1.18 2.22 0.42
CA SER A 29 1.23 3.59 -0.11
C SER A 29 1.34 3.59 -1.63
N PHE A 30 0.62 4.50 -2.29
CA PHE A 30 0.81 4.83 -3.71
C PHE A 30 1.65 6.10 -3.91
N GLY A 31 2.19 6.65 -2.82
CA GLY A 31 3.10 7.77 -2.83
C GLY A 31 4.53 7.33 -3.16
N GLU A 32 5.37 8.32 -3.40
CA GLU A 32 6.80 8.14 -3.58
C GLU A 32 7.50 8.47 -2.26
N TYR A 33 8.46 7.62 -1.86
CA TYR A 33 9.37 7.93 -0.77
C TYR A 33 10.25 9.13 -1.15
N ASN A 34 10.33 10.16 -0.29
CA ASN A 34 11.01 11.41 -0.59
C ASN A 34 12.00 11.81 0.51
N GLU A 35 13.20 11.19 0.48
CA GLU A 35 14.27 11.44 1.46
C GLU A 35 14.75 12.91 1.53
N ASP A 36 14.60 13.66 0.45
CA ASP A 36 15.13 15.02 0.32
C ASP A 36 14.24 16.11 0.96
N ASN A 37 12.92 15.88 1.06
CA ASN A 37 11.97 16.93 1.51
C ASN A 37 11.26 16.61 2.81
N ASP A 38 10.90 15.35 3.04
CA ASP A 38 10.25 14.91 4.27
C ASP A 38 10.61 13.43 4.48
N PRO A 39 11.69 13.14 5.23
CA PRO A 39 12.21 11.78 5.38
C PRO A 39 11.29 10.87 6.21
N ASP A 40 10.19 11.42 6.74
CA ASP A 40 9.25 10.73 7.60
C ASP A 40 7.88 10.52 6.92
N HIS A 41 7.65 11.04 5.70
CA HIS A 41 6.38 10.93 4.99
C HIS A 41 6.53 10.65 3.49
N ASP A 42 5.56 9.94 2.92
CA ASP A 42 5.41 9.80 1.47
C ASP A 42 4.96 11.10 0.78
N SER A 43 4.93 11.08 -0.57
CA SER A 43 4.46 12.22 -1.37
C SER A 43 3.00 12.65 -1.16
N PHE A 44 2.19 11.84 -0.46
CA PHE A 44 0.82 12.17 -0.06
C PHE A 44 0.70 12.65 1.39
N GLY A 45 1.78 12.61 2.17
CA GLY A 45 1.85 13.00 3.57
C GLY A 45 1.48 11.88 4.56
N VAL A 46 1.57 10.62 4.15
CA VAL A 46 1.44 9.46 5.06
C VAL A 46 2.79 9.15 5.68
N ARG A 47 2.83 8.91 6.99
CA ARG A 47 4.10 8.63 7.69
C ARG A 47 4.69 7.30 7.27
N ASP A 48 6.00 7.26 7.07
CA ASP A 48 6.72 6.03 6.70
C ASP A 48 6.51 4.87 7.68
N ASP A 49 6.46 5.16 8.99
CA ASP A 49 6.19 4.16 10.03
C ASP A 49 4.80 3.49 9.91
N ASP A 50 3.85 4.17 9.26
CA ASP A 50 2.50 3.66 9.01
C ASP A 50 2.41 2.90 7.68
N ILE A 51 3.46 2.94 6.84
CA ILE A 51 3.50 2.30 5.51
C ILE A 51 4.11 0.91 5.63
N PHE A 52 3.33 -0.10 5.27
CA PHE A 52 3.82 -1.47 5.18
C PHE A 52 4.64 -1.69 3.91
N PHE A 53 4.16 -1.16 2.79
CA PHE A 53 4.80 -1.38 1.49
C PHE A 53 4.47 -0.25 0.50
N TYR A 54 5.38 0.03 -0.42
CA TYR A 54 5.22 1.04 -1.46
C TYR A 54 4.81 0.39 -2.79
N CYS A 55 3.88 1.01 -3.51
CA CYS A 55 3.42 0.57 -4.82
C CYS A 55 3.29 1.75 -5.78
N ASP A 56 3.55 1.54 -7.07
CA ASP A 56 3.25 2.45 -8.17
C ASP A 56 1.73 2.47 -8.48
N GLY A 57 0.90 2.67 -7.45
CA GLY A 57 -0.55 2.65 -7.58
C GLY A 57 -1.21 1.27 -7.52
N GLU A 58 -2.52 1.27 -7.74
CA GLU A 58 -3.36 0.07 -7.60
C GLU A 58 -2.96 -1.08 -8.55
N HIS A 59 -2.34 -0.76 -9.68
CA HIS A 59 -1.95 -1.77 -10.65
C HIS A 59 -0.83 -2.68 -10.14
N GLU A 60 0.15 -2.13 -9.41
CA GLU A 60 1.19 -2.92 -8.76
C GLU A 60 0.62 -3.67 -7.56
N LEU A 61 -0.28 -3.06 -6.77
CA LEU A 61 -0.97 -3.74 -5.67
C LEU A 61 -1.69 -5.02 -6.14
N LYS A 62 -2.39 -4.94 -7.29
CA LYS A 62 -3.08 -6.09 -7.90
C LYS A 62 -2.12 -7.20 -8.31
N SER A 63 -0.85 -6.90 -8.60
CA SER A 63 0.14 -7.92 -8.92
C SER A 63 0.40 -8.84 -7.70
N TYR A 64 0.30 -8.29 -6.49
CA TYR A 64 0.45 -9.03 -5.24
C TYR A 64 -0.78 -9.85 -4.84
N LEU A 65 -1.89 -9.80 -5.60
CA LEU A 65 -3.01 -10.75 -5.43
C LEU A 65 -2.63 -12.17 -5.84
N THR A 66 -1.51 -12.32 -6.54
CA THR A 66 -0.94 -13.61 -6.91
C THR A 66 0.41 -13.79 -6.22
N LYS A 67 0.83 -15.04 -5.99
CA LYS A 67 2.16 -15.33 -5.42
C LYS A 67 3.25 -14.75 -6.32
N GLY A 68 3.88 -13.67 -5.86
CA GLY A 68 4.96 -12.95 -6.51
C GLY A 68 6.31 -13.25 -5.87
N SER A 69 7.20 -12.26 -5.92
CA SER A 69 8.56 -12.31 -5.34
C SER A 69 8.60 -11.99 -3.85
N GLU A 70 7.53 -11.40 -3.30
CA GLU A 70 7.45 -11.00 -1.90
C GLU A 70 7.09 -12.16 -0.98
N ASP A 71 7.45 -12.03 0.30
CA ASP A 71 7.14 -13.02 1.34
C ASP A 71 5.66 -13.00 1.79
N PHE A 72 4.83 -12.20 1.12
CA PHE A 72 3.39 -12.11 1.34
C PHE A 72 2.60 -12.14 0.03
N VAL A 73 1.30 -12.43 0.13
CA VAL A 73 0.31 -12.26 -0.93
C VAL A 73 -0.84 -11.42 -0.40
N VAL A 74 -1.35 -10.47 -1.17
CA VAL A 74 -2.54 -9.69 -0.85
C VAL A 74 -3.78 -10.57 -1.10
N ILE A 75 -4.67 -10.65 -0.12
CA ILE A 75 -5.92 -11.42 -0.22
C ILE A 75 -7.09 -10.50 -0.55
N ALA A 76 -7.11 -9.32 0.07
CA ALA A 76 -8.14 -8.30 -0.09
C ALA A 76 -7.54 -6.92 0.20
N TYR A 77 -8.14 -5.88 -0.36
CA TYR A 77 -7.78 -4.49 -0.05
C TYR A 77 -8.96 -3.55 -0.23
N ASP A 78 -8.90 -2.42 0.48
CA ASP A 78 -9.79 -1.28 0.34
C ASP A 78 -8.96 -0.03 0.00
N LEU A 79 -9.36 0.68 -1.06
CA LEU A 79 -8.66 1.89 -1.51
C LEU A 79 -8.81 3.02 -0.48
N ALA A 80 -7.69 3.64 -0.15
CA ALA A 80 -7.62 4.82 0.68
C ALA A 80 -7.57 6.09 -0.18
N TYR A 81 -8.33 7.10 0.21
CA TYR A 81 -8.41 8.39 -0.48
C TYR A 81 -8.08 9.52 0.49
N LYS A 82 -7.45 10.58 0.00
CA LYS A 82 -7.27 11.81 0.77
C LYS A 82 -8.60 12.55 0.87
N GLU A 83 -9.01 12.89 2.10
CA GLU A 83 -10.21 13.71 2.37
C GLU A 83 -10.06 15.16 1.88
#